data_AF-A0A067PFX9-F1
#
_entry.id   AF-A0A067PFX9-F1
#
_cell.length_a   1.000
_cell.length_b   1.000
_cell.length_c   1.000
_cell.angle_alpha   90.00
_cell.angle_beta   90.00
_cell.angle_gamma   90.00
#
_symmetry.space_group_name_H-M   'P 1'
#
loop_
_entity.id
_entity.type
_entity.pdbx_description
1 polymer ?
#
loop_
_entity_poly.entity_id
_entity_poly.type
_entity_poly.pdbx_seq_one_letter_code
_entity_poly.pdbx_strand_id
1 'polypeptide(L)'
;HRFVGLVRLHNGGILFELNSAEAADWVRSNEVREHFLRQFNENASMKSRTFSLIARFIPLSFQPDIPSALREVKEANSDRIASGSLVRARWVKPVYRRDPTQTCGHVILVFSDVKAANTAILNGLLIRQKRIQVEKTKKEPLRCLKCQGWNHIAAECVSEKEVCGTCGQDHRTEACANKGNPHCVSCESDHMSWSRFCPTFLRKCLDLDERMQENSMPYFPTDEAWT
;
A
#
# COMPACT_ATOMS: atom_id res chain seq x y z
N HIS A 1 -16.85 -10.28 -25.75
CA HIS A 1 -16.65 -9.51 -24.51
C HIS A 1 -17.30 -8.13 -24.66
N ARG A 2 -18.05 -7.65 -23.66
CA ARG A 2 -18.80 -6.39 -23.72
C ARG A 2 -18.40 -5.47 -22.56
N PHE A 3 -18.10 -4.21 -22.88
CA PHE A 3 -17.96 -3.14 -21.89
C PHE A 3 -19.37 -2.69 -21.45
N VAL A 4 -19.60 -2.66 -20.15
CA VAL A 4 -20.90 -2.36 -19.53
C VAL A 4 -20.90 -0.95 -18.95
N GLY A 5 -19.75 -0.49 -18.46
CA GLY A 5 -19.62 0.83 -17.83
C GLY A 5 -18.24 1.45 -18.02
N LEU A 6 -18.21 2.77 -17.93
CA LEU A 6 -17.00 3.57 -17.94
C LEU A 6 -17.13 4.67 -16.90
N VAL A 7 -16.20 4.73 -15.95
CA VAL A 7 -16.13 5.79 -14.94
C VAL A 7 -14.78 6.49 -15.05
N ARG A 8 -14.82 7.82 -15.25
CA ARG A 8 -13.61 8.65 -15.17
C ARG A 8 -13.37 9.04 -13.72
N LEU A 9 -12.19 8.72 -13.22
CA LEU A 9 -11.74 9.07 -11.87
C LEU A 9 -11.21 10.50 -11.84
N HIS A 10 -11.29 11.14 -10.67
CA HIS A 10 -10.79 12.51 -10.45
C HIS A 10 -9.30 12.69 -10.76
N ASN A 11 -8.50 11.62 -10.64
CA ASN A 11 -7.08 11.61 -10.97
C ASN A 11 -6.78 11.39 -12.46
N GLY A 12 -7.80 11.48 -13.33
CA GLY A 12 -7.67 11.24 -14.77
C GLY A 12 -7.62 9.77 -15.17
N GLY A 13 -7.66 8.82 -14.23
CA GLY A 13 -7.78 7.40 -14.53
C GLY A 13 -9.16 7.03 -15.09
N ILE A 14 -9.25 5.92 -15.80
CA ILE A 14 -10.50 5.38 -16.34
C ILE A 14 -10.70 3.98 -15.77
N LEU A 15 -11.87 3.73 -15.20
CA LEU A 15 -12.31 2.41 -14.77
C LEU A 15 -13.31 1.86 -15.79
N PHE A 16 -12.97 0.72 -16.39
CA PHE A 16 -13.86 -0.02 -17.27
C PHE A 16 -14.52 -1.16 -16.51
N GLU A 17 -15.84 -1.24 -16.63
CA GLU A 17 -16.62 -2.37 -16.13
C GLU A 17 -16.96 -3.28 -17.32
N LEU A 18 -16.66 -4.56 -17.20
CA LEU A 18 -16.93 -5.57 -18.21
C LEU A 18 -18.00 -6.54 -17.72
N ASN A 19 -18.67 -7.18 -18.67
CA ASN A 19 -19.81 -8.04 -18.40
C ASN A 19 -19.46 -9.38 -17.72
N SER A 20 -18.18 -9.74 -17.63
CA SER A 20 -17.73 -10.98 -16.98
C SER A 20 -16.25 -10.91 -16.56
N ALA A 21 -15.83 -11.83 -15.69
CA ALA A 21 -14.43 -11.96 -15.27
C ALA A 21 -13.53 -12.39 -16.45
N GLU A 22 -14.00 -13.32 -17.27
CA GLU A 22 -13.29 -13.81 -18.46
C GLU A 22 -13.07 -12.69 -19.47
N ALA A 23 -14.03 -11.76 -19.59
CA ALA A 23 -13.85 -10.57 -20.40
C ALA A 23 -12.77 -9.63 -19.87
N ALA A 24 -12.73 -9.43 -18.55
CA ALA A 24 -11.70 -8.62 -17.93
C ALA A 24 -10.31 -9.27 -18.08
N ASP A 25 -10.21 -10.59 -17.96
CA ASP A 25 -8.96 -11.33 -18.14
C ASP A 25 -8.50 -11.35 -19.60
N TRP A 26 -9.44 -11.48 -20.55
CA TRP A 26 -9.16 -11.33 -21.97
C TRP A 26 -8.56 -9.96 -22.29
N VAL A 27 -9.11 -8.85 -21.77
CA VAL A 27 -8.54 -7.51 -21.98
C VAL A 27 -7.16 -7.35 -21.34
N ARG A 28 -6.87 -8.11 -20.28
CA ARG A 28 -5.57 -8.08 -19.59
C ARG A 28 -4.51 -8.96 -20.25
N SER A 29 -4.87 -9.84 -21.20
CA SER A 29 -3.91 -10.67 -21.91
C SER A 29 -2.91 -9.80 -22.67
N ASN A 30 -1.66 -10.26 -22.82
CA ASN A 30 -0.59 -9.41 -23.35
C ASN A 30 -0.93 -8.85 -24.75
N GLU A 31 -1.43 -9.68 -25.68
CA GLU A 31 -1.71 -9.20 -27.04
C GLU A 31 -2.87 -8.18 -27.06
N VAL A 32 -3.96 -8.48 -26.35
CA VAL A 32 -5.17 -7.64 -26.36
C VAL A 32 -4.91 -6.34 -25.60
N ARG A 33 -4.20 -6.42 -24.48
CA ARG A 33 -3.82 -5.25 -23.67
C ARG A 33 -3.00 -4.27 -24.49
N GLU A 34 -1.99 -4.74 -25.22
CA GLU A 34 -1.17 -3.85 -26.06
C GLU A 34 -2.01 -3.18 -27.14
N HIS A 35 -2.82 -3.97 -27.86
CA HIS A 35 -3.70 -3.43 -28.90
C HIS A 35 -4.70 -2.42 -28.33
N PHE A 36 -5.27 -2.70 -27.17
CA PHE A 36 -6.21 -1.84 -26.47
C PHE A 36 -5.55 -0.53 -26.03
N LEU A 37 -4.37 -0.58 -25.43
CA LEU A 37 -3.64 0.60 -24.96
C LEU A 37 -3.18 1.52 -26.11
N ARG A 38 -2.88 0.97 -27.30
CA ARG A 38 -2.56 1.78 -28.49
C ARG A 38 -3.68 2.71 -28.94
N GLN A 39 -4.92 2.43 -28.54
CA GLN A 39 -6.07 3.31 -28.83
C GLN A 39 -6.14 4.52 -27.87
N PHE A 40 -5.30 4.55 -26.84
CA PHE A 40 -5.18 5.64 -25.88
C PHE A 40 -3.86 6.39 -26.10
N ASN A 41 -3.59 7.39 -25.25
CA ASN A 41 -2.33 8.11 -25.32
C ASN A 41 -1.11 7.20 -25.07
N GLU A 42 0.07 7.60 -25.52
CA GLU A 42 1.31 6.82 -25.38
C GLU A 42 1.65 6.46 -23.92
N ASN A 43 1.18 7.28 -22.98
CA ASN A 43 1.38 7.09 -21.55
C ASN A 43 0.27 6.26 -20.87
N ALA A 44 -0.67 5.71 -21.63
CA ALA A 44 -1.75 4.90 -21.10
C ALA A 44 -1.19 3.60 -20.54
N SER A 45 -1.55 3.28 -19.30
CA SER A 45 -1.19 2.02 -18.67
C SER A 45 -2.40 1.38 -18.01
N MET A 46 -2.54 0.08 -18.22
CA MET A 46 -3.54 -0.74 -17.54
C MET A 46 -2.97 -1.20 -16.20
N LYS A 47 -3.65 -0.86 -15.11
CA LYS A 47 -3.26 -1.28 -13.75
C LYS A 47 -3.84 -2.66 -13.45
N SER A 48 -2.98 -3.66 -13.33
CA SER A 48 -3.34 -4.97 -12.82
C SER A 48 -3.63 -4.90 -11.32
N ARG A 49 -4.48 -5.81 -10.81
CA ARG A 49 -4.65 -5.99 -9.37
C ARG A 49 -3.31 -6.41 -8.75
N THR A 50 -2.97 -5.81 -7.62
CA THR A 50 -1.73 -6.14 -6.90
C THR A 50 -2.03 -6.40 -5.44
N PHE A 51 -1.27 -7.31 -4.83
CA PHE A 51 -1.44 -7.79 -3.48
C PHE A 51 -0.23 -7.36 -2.66
N SER A 52 -0.42 -6.44 -1.72
CA SER A 52 0.67 -5.87 -0.94
C SER A 52 0.81 -6.58 0.41
N LEU A 53 2.00 -7.09 0.68
CA LEU A 53 2.42 -7.69 1.95
C LEU A 53 3.39 -6.77 2.68
N ILE A 54 3.44 -6.86 4.01
CA ILE A 54 4.43 -6.19 4.85
C ILE A 54 5.35 -7.21 5.50
N ALA A 55 6.65 -6.99 5.34
CA ALA A 55 7.71 -7.70 6.06
C ALA A 55 8.31 -6.75 7.11
N ARG A 56 8.25 -7.14 8.38
CA ARG A 56 8.77 -6.32 9.50
C ARG A 56 10.21 -6.69 9.84
N PHE A 57 10.90 -5.74 10.48
CA PHE A 57 12.26 -5.90 11.00
C PHE A 57 13.31 -6.40 10.00
N ILE A 58 13.24 -5.93 8.76
CA ILE A 58 14.23 -6.24 7.71
C ILE A 58 15.50 -5.39 7.94
N PRO A 59 16.71 -5.99 7.95
CA PRO A 59 17.96 -5.25 8.09
C PRO A 59 18.10 -4.16 7.01
N LEU A 60 18.61 -2.99 7.37
CA LEU A 60 18.80 -1.89 6.42
C LEU A 60 19.84 -2.18 5.33
N SER A 61 20.65 -3.23 5.49
CA SER A 61 21.55 -3.74 4.45
C SER A 61 20.81 -4.36 3.26
N PHE A 62 19.54 -4.71 3.40
CA PHE A 62 18.70 -5.12 2.28
C PHE A 62 18.24 -3.89 1.49
N GLN A 63 18.38 -3.91 0.16
CA GLN A 63 18.01 -2.79 -0.71
C GLN A 63 16.81 -3.16 -1.59
N PRO A 64 15.56 -3.05 -1.09
CA PRO A 64 14.36 -3.53 -1.77
C PRO A 64 14.09 -2.88 -3.13
N ASP A 65 14.59 -1.66 -3.32
CA ASP A 65 14.36 -0.88 -4.53
C ASP A 65 15.33 -1.25 -5.67
N ILE A 66 16.33 -2.11 -5.41
CA ILE A 66 17.31 -2.55 -6.41
C ILE A 66 16.89 -3.88 -7.05
N PRO A 67 16.93 -4.00 -8.40
CA PRO A 67 16.52 -5.23 -9.09
C PRO A 67 17.26 -6.51 -8.67
N SER A 68 18.56 -6.42 -8.33
CA SER A 68 19.35 -7.59 -7.90
C SER A 68 18.87 -8.15 -6.56
N ALA A 69 18.63 -7.29 -5.56
CA ALA A 69 18.11 -7.70 -4.27
C ALA A 69 16.72 -8.34 -4.38
N LEU A 70 15.87 -7.83 -5.29
CA LEU A 70 14.58 -8.45 -5.56
C LEU A 70 14.72 -9.81 -6.25
N ARG A 71 15.70 -9.96 -7.14
CA ARG A 71 16.03 -11.23 -7.80
C ARG A 71 16.49 -12.28 -6.79
N GLU A 72 17.36 -11.92 -5.85
CA GLU A 72 17.78 -12.82 -4.76
C GLU A 72 16.59 -13.36 -3.97
N VAL A 73 15.61 -12.50 -3.64
CA VAL A 73 14.38 -12.93 -2.95
C VAL A 73 13.55 -13.87 -3.83
N LYS A 74 13.43 -13.59 -5.13
CA LYS A 74 12.69 -14.48 -6.06
C LYS A 74 13.35 -15.85 -6.17
N GLU A 75 14.67 -15.89 -6.34
CA GLU A 75 15.45 -17.13 -6.47
C GLU A 75 15.38 -17.97 -5.20
N ALA A 76 15.57 -17.34 -4.03
CA ALA A 76 15.52 -18.00 -2.73
C ALA A 76 14.15 -18.59 -2.37
N ASN A 77 13.08 -18.17 -3.06
CA ASN A 77 11.71 -18.65 -2.82
C ASN A 77 11.09 -19.32 -4.06
N SER A 78 11.91 -19.66 -5.07
CA SER A 78 11.47 -20.20 -6.36
C SER A 78 10.72 -21.54 -6.26
N ASP A 79 10.90 -22.27 -5.16
CA ASP A 79 10.18 -23.50 -4.83
C ASP A 79 8.74 -23.26 -4.33
N ARG A 80 8.41 -22.03 -3.91
CA ARG A 80 7.11 -21.70 -3.27
C ARG A 80 6.33 -20.61 -3.98
N ILE A 81 6.99 -19.65 -4.62
CA ILE A 81 6.32 -18.55 -5.32
C ILE A 81 6.66 -18.61 -6.81
N ALA A 82 5.64 -18.43 -7.65
CA ALA A 82 5.82 -18.41 -9.09
C ALA A 82 6.80 -17.30 -9.50
N SER A 83 7.70 -17.60 -10.44
CA SER A 83 8.63 -16.61 -10.97
C SER A 83 7.87 -15.41 -11.55
N GLY A 84 8.29 -14.19 -11.18
CA GLY A 84 7.62 -12.96 -11.61
C GLY A 84 6.40 -12.53 -10.78
N SER A 85 5.90 -13.37 -9.86
CA SER A 85 4.77 -13.00 -9.00
C SER A 85 5.09 -11.83 -8.06
N LEU A 86 6.33 -11.74 -7.55
CA LEU A 86 6.82 -10.59 -6.80
C LEU A 86 7.22 -9.47 -7.77
N VAL A 87 6.41 -8.42 -7.88
CA VAL A 87 6.60 -7.33 -8.86
C VAL A 87 7.63 -6.32 -8.40
N ARG A 88 7.51 -5.87 -7.14
CA ARG A 88 8.41 -4.86 -6.57
C ARG A 88 8.44 -4.95 -5.05
N ALA A 89 9.49 -4.40 -4.46
CA ALA A 89 9.60 -4.16 -3.03
C ALA A 89 9.93 -2.68 -2.79
N ARG A 90 9.53 -2.13 -1.64
CA ARG A 90 9.95 -0.80 -1.21
C ARG A 90 9.97 -0.68 0.30
N TRP A 91 10.78 0.23 0.82
CA TRP A 91 10.67 0.60 2.22
C TRP A 91 9.34 1.30 2.53
N VAL A 92 8.76 1.01 3.70
CA VAL A 92 7.59 1.75 4.24
C VAL A 92 7.99 3.18 4.60
N LYS A 93 9.09 3.32 5.35
CA LYS A 93 9.61 4.60 5.83
C LYS A 93 10.69 5.12 4.86
N PRO A 94 10.53 6.35 4.33
CA PRO A 94 11.56 6.97 3.49
C PRO A 94 12.90 7.08 4.21
N VAL A 95 14.01 6.96 3.46
CA VAL A 95 15.37 6.95 4.01
C VAL A 95 15.66 8.21 4.83
N TYR A 96 15.32 9.39 4.29
CA TYR A 96 15.55 10.69 4.92
C TYR A 96 14.76 10.93 6.23
N ARG A 97 13.79 10.07 6.57
CA ARG A 97 13.05 10.14 7.85
C ARG A 97 13.56 9.16 8.90
N ARG A 98 14.53 8.30 8.56
CA ARG A 98 15.05 7.27 9.48
C ARG A 98 15.81 7.89 10.64
N ASP A 99 15.75 7.21 11.77
CA ASP A 99 16.64 7.56 12.88
C ASP A 99 18.08 7.16 12.51
N PRO A 100 19.11 7.97 12.79
CA PRO A 100 20.51 7.63 12.49
C PRO A 100 20.97 6.30 13.11
N THR A 101 20.37 5.89 14.23
CA THR A 101 20.70 4.65 14.94
C THR A 101 19.87 3.44 14.48
N GLN A 102 18.92 3.64 13.57
CA GLN A 102 18.02 2.61 13.10
C GLN A 102 18.78 1.51 12.33
N THR A 103 18.66 0.25 12.73
CA THR A 103 19.34 -0.90 12.09
C THR A 103 18.42 -1.77 11.23
N CYS A 104 17.11 -1.68 11.46
CA CYS A 104 16.07 -2.42 10.75
C CYS A 104 14.93 -1.51 10.28
N GLY A 105 14.23 -1.92 9.23
CA GLY A 105 13.04 -1.24 8.69
C GLY A 105 11.90 -2.20 8.36
N HIS A 106 10.85 -1.68 7.73
CA HIS A 106 9.73 -2.49 7.23
C HIS A 106 9.62 -2.33 5.73
N VAL A 107 9.39 -3.43 5.03
CA VAL A 107 9.32 -3.50 3.57
C VAL A 107 7.90 -3.84 3.16
N ILE A 108 7.38 -3.12 2.16
CA ILE A 108 6.19 -3.54 1.43
C ILE A 108 6.64 -4.34 0.22
N LEU A 109 6.14 -5.56 0.11
CA LEU A 109 6.32 -6.46 -1.02
C LEU A 109 5.03 -6.47 -1.83
N VAL A 110 5.13 -6.31 -3.14
CA VAL A 110 3.96 -6.19 -4.02
C VAL A 110 3.94 -7.37 -4.97
N PHE A 111 2.89 -8.17 -4.87
CA PHE A 111 2.65 -9.34 -5.70
C PHE A 111 1.61 -9.03 -6.80
N SER A 112 1.76 -9.65 -7.97
CA SER A 112 0.75 -9.62 -9.04
C SER A 112 -0.25 -10.77 -8.94
N ASP A 113 0.10 -11.83 -8.21
CA ASP A 113 -0.71 -13.03 -8.05
C ASP A 113 -1.15 -13.22 -6.60
N VAL A 114 -2.43 -13.55 -6.43
CA VAL A 114 -3.08 -13.75 -5.12
C VAL A 114 -2.61 -15.04 -4.46
N LYS A 115 -2.40 -16.11 -5.25
CA LYS A 115 -1.98 -17.41 -4.74
C LYS A 115 -0.57 -17.31 -4.18
N ALA A 116 0.37 -16.76 -4.96
CA ALA A 116 1.73 -16.48 -4.50
C ALA A 116 1.76 -15.59 -3.24
N ALA A 117 0.91 -14.56 -3.15
CA ALA A 117 0.82 -13.71 -1.98
C ALA A 117 0.33 -14.48 -0.74
N ASN A 118 -0.73 -15.30 -0.87
CA ASN A 118 -1.24 -16.13 0.22
C ASN A 118 -0.25 -17.23 0.63
N THR A 119 0.45 -17.85 -0.32
CA THR A 119 1.53 -18.80 -0.04
C THR A 119 2.68 -18.14 0.73
N ALA A 120 3.01 -16.90 0.40
CA ALA A 120 4.01 -16.12 1.13
C ALA A 120 3.55 -15.78 2.56
N ILE A 121 2.26 -15.43 2.77
CA ILE A 121 1.70 -15.23 4.11
C ILE A 121 1.80 -16.52 4.94
N LEU A 122 1.40 -17.66 4.36
CA LEU A 122 1.37 -18.94 5.07
C LEU A 122 2.76 -19.46 5.45
N ASN A 123 3.73 -19.35 4.53
CA ASN A 123 5.04 -20.00 4.68
C ASN A 123 6.15 -19.02 5.12
N GLY A 124 5.89 -17.72 5.08
CA GLY A 124 6.91 -16.69 5.12
C GLY A 124 7.77 -16.65 3.85
N LEU A 125 8.71 -15.70 3.80
CA LEU A 125 9.65 -15.52 2.71
C LEU A 125 11.10 -15.56 3.20
N LEU A 126 11.98 -16.19 2.43
CA LEU A 126 13.42 -16.09 2.62
C LEU A 126 13.92 -14.75 2.09
N ILE A 127 14.38 -13.89 3.00
CA ILE A 127 14.97 -12.59 2.69
C ILE A 127 16.31 -12.52 3.42
N ARG A 128 17.40 -12.31 2.69
CA ARG A 128 18.78 -12.32 3.23
C ARG A 128 19.05 -13.58 4.07
N GLN A 129 18.68 -14.75 3.52
CA GLN A 129 18.83 -16.07 4.14
C GLN A 129 18.06 -16.28 5.46
N LYS A 130 17.21 -15.34 5.86
CA LYS A 130 16.32 -15.49 7.02
C LYS A 130 14.90 -15.69 6.56
N ARG A 131 14.18 -16.61 7.20
CA ARG A 131 12.75 -16.78 6.99
C ARG A 131 12.01 -15.69 7.76
N ILE A 132 11.30 -14.83 7.04
CA ILE A 132 10.56 -13.70 7.57
C ILE A 132 9.07 -13.96 7.38
N GLN A 133 8.32 -13.86 8.47
CA GLN A 133 6.86 -13.87 8.40
C GLN A 133 6.37 -12.57 7.79
N VAL A 134 5.46 -12.68 6.82
CA VAL A 134 4.89 -11.55 6.10
C VAL A 134 3.39 -11.54 6.27
N GLU A 135 2.83 -10.35 6.38
CA GLU A 135 1.40 -10.17 6.63
C GLU A 135 0.76 -9.38 5.48
N LYS A 136 -0.52 -9.61 5.24
CA LYS A 136 -1.29 -8.73 4.36
C LYS A 136 -1.25 -7.29 4.88
N THR A 137 -1.01 -6.34 3.99
CA THR A 137 -1.16 -4.92 4.34
C THR A 137 -2.62 -4.58 4.58
N LYS A 138 -2.91 -3.98 5.74
CA LYS A 138 -4.22 -3.42 6.02
C LYS A 138 -4.37 -2.06 5.35
N LYS A 139 -5.57 -1.78 4.83
CA LYS A 139 -6.01 -0.43 4.54
C LYS A 139 -6.14 0.32 5.86
N GLU A 140 -5.73 1.58 5.83
CA GLU A 140 -5.82 2.46 6.99
C GLU A 140 -6.66 3.69 6.63
N PRO A 141 -7.33 4.30 7.62
CA PRO A 141 -8.07 5.53 7.41
C PRO A 141 -7.17 6.61 6.81
N LEU A 142 -7.64 7.23 5.73
CA LEU A 142 -6.92 8.31 5.08
C LEU A 142 -6.93 9.54 6.00
N ARG A 143 -5.73 10.06 6.27
CA ARG A 143 -5.52 11.29 7.02
C ARG A 143 -4.85 12.32 6.12
N CYS A 144 -5.50 13.46 5.97
CA CYS A 144 -5.01 14.56 5.16
C CYS A 144 -3.75 15.16 5.80
N LEU A 145 -2.65 15.20 5.06
CA LEU A 145 -1.39 15.79 5.56
C LEU A 145 -1.41 17.32 5.60
N LYS A 146 -2.43 17.96 5.00
CA LYS A 146 -2.64 19.42 5.01
C LYS A 146 -3.35 19.89 6.26
N CYS A 147 -4.55 19.37 6.54
CA CYS A 147 -5.38 19.83 7.66
C CYS A 147 -5.45 18.83 8.84
N GLN A 148 -4.80 17.67 8.74
CA GLN A 148 -4.87 16.56 9.71
C GLN A 148 -6.27 15.92 9.87
N GLY A 149 -7.25 16.32 9.05
CA GLY A 149 -8.58 15.73 8.96
C GLY A 149 -8.59 14.35 8.29
N TRP A 150 -9.75 13.70 8.26
CA TRP A 150 -9.91 12.32 7.79
C TRP A 150 -10.61 12.24 6.42
N ASN A 151 -10.47 11.09 5.75
CA ASN A 151 -11.18 10.68 4.54
C ASN A 151 -10.92 11.52 3.28
N HIS A 152 -9.79 12.22 3.21
CA HIS A 152 -9.34 12.90 1.99
C HIS A 152 -7.82 13.04 1.97
N ILE A 153 -7.25 13.23 0.77
CA ILE A 153 -5.83 13.51 0.61
C ILE A 153 -5.56 15.02 0.55
N ALA A 154 -4.30 15.42 0.77
CA ALA A 154 -3.91 16.83 0.75
C ALA A 154 -4.24 17.54 -0.56
N ALA A 155 -4.15 16.84 -1.70
CA ALA A 155 -4.48 17.38 -3.03
C ALA A 155 -5.97 17.70 -3.22
N GLU A 156 -6.85 17.06 -2.45
CA GLU A 156 -8.31 17.24 -2.48
C GLU A 156 -8.79 18.12 -1.30
N CYS A 157 -7.85 18.65 -0.50
CA CYS A 157 -8.18 19.35 0.73
C CYS A 157 -8.61 20.79 0.44
N VAL A 158 -9.83 21.14 0.86
CA VAL A 158 -10.42 22.48 0.73
C VAL A 158 -9.97 23.46 1.82
N SER A 159 -9.26 23.00 2.86
CA SER A 159 -8.76 23.87 3.93
C SER A 159 -7.79 24.89 3.37
N GLU A 160 -7.98 26.18 3.67
CA GLU A 160 -7.04 27.24 3.31
C GLU A 160 -5.75 27.13 4.12
N LYS A 161 -5.87 26.73 5.39
CA LYS A 161 -4.77 26.59 6.33
C LYS A 161 -4.11 25.23 6.27
N GLU A 162 -2.81 25.21 6.56
CA GLU A 162 -2.02 24.00 6.78
C GLU A 162 -1.75 23.85 8.27
N VAL A 163 -2.05 22.67 8.81
CA VAL A 163 -1.95 22.34 10.22
C VAL A 163 -0.83 21.31 10.41
N CYS A 164 0.06 21.58 11.36
CA CYS A 164 1.19 20.73 11.65
C CYS A 164 0.76 19.41 12.29
N GLY A 165 1.14 18.29 11.68
CA GLY A 165 0.87 16.96 12.23
C GLY A 165 1.65 16.63 13.51
N THR A 166 2.63 17.44 13.90
CA THR A 166 3.43 17.25 15.11
C THR A 166 2.89 18.06 16.28
N CYS A 167 2.66 19.37 16.12
CA CYS A 167 2.29 20.27 17.21
C CYS A 167 0.92 20.96 17.02
N GLY A 168 0.18 20.66 15.95
CA GLY A 168 -1.17 21.17 15.71
C GLY A 168 -1.27 22.66 15.32
N GLN A 169 -0.16 23.36 15.13
CA GLN A 169 -0.14 24.80 14.78
C GLN A 169 -0.19 25.05 13.27
N ASP A 170 -0.46 26.31 12.89
CA ASP A 170 -0.62 26.77 11.50
C ASP A 170 0.72 26.82 10.73
N HIS A 171 1.26 25.65 10.35
CA HIS A 171 2.43 25.51 9.45
C HIS A 171 2.59 24.09 8.88
N ARG A 172 3.46 23.93 7.88
CA ARG A 172 3.88 22.62 7.36
C ARG A 172 4.60 21.80 8.39
N THR A 173 4.20 20.54 8.56
CA THR A 173 4.87 19.57 9.46
C THR A 173 6.39 19.51 9.27
N GLU A 174 6.87 19.69 8.02
CA GLU A 174 8.30 19.67 7.69
C GLU A 174 9.07 20.89 8.22
N ALA A 175 8.39 22.03 8.39
CA ALA A 175 8.91 23.28 8.95
C ALA A 175 8.71 23.40 10.47
N CYS A 176 8.24 22.33 11.13
CA CYS A 176 7.94 22.37 12.56
C CYS A 176 9.22 22.50 13.41
N ALA A 177 9.36 23.65 14.08
CA ALA A 177 10.39 23.90 15.09
C ALA A 177 10.02 23.32 16.46
N ASN A 178 8.72 23.15 16.75
CA ASN A 178 8.23 22.73 18.07
C ASN A 178 8.04 21.20 18.16
N LYS A 179 9.12 20.44 17.98
CA LYS A 179 9.07 18.96 18.03
C LYS A 179 8.93 18.40 19.45
N GLY A 180 9.27 19.20 20.47
CA GLY A 180 9.23 18.80 21.88
C GLY A 180 7.85 18.86 22.54
N ASN A 181 6.89 19.59 21.94
CA ASN A 181 5.53 19.73 22.45
C ASN A 181 4.53 19.18 21.43
N PRO A 182 4.37 17.84 21.36
CA PRO A 182 3.49 17.24 20.39
C PRO A 182 2.02 17.47 20.76
N HIS A 183 1.17 17.69 19.76
CA HIS A 183 -0.27 17.87 19.96
C HIS A 183 -1.06 17.23 18.83
N CYS A 184 -2.13 16.52 19.20
CA CYS A 184 -2.98 15.81 18.27
C CYS A 184 -4.22 16.62 17.92
N VAL A 185 -4.38 16.99 16.66
CA VAL A 185 -5.54 17.74 16.18
C VAL A 185 -6.84 16.92 16.24
N SER A 186 -6.74 15.58 16.19
CA SER A 186 -7.91 14.69 16.13
C SER A 186 -8.47 14.26 17.48
N CYS A 187 -7.68 14.29 18.54
CA CYS A 187 -8.11 13.90 19.89
C CYS A 187 -7.67 14.88 20.98
N GLU A 188 -7.06 16.01 20.58
CA GLU A 188 -6.70 17.13 21.46
C GLU A 188 -5.82 16.73 22.64
N SER A 189 -4.89 15.79 22.41
CA SER A 189 -4.00 15.23 23.45
C SER A 189 -2.52 15.38 23.10
N ASP A 190 -1.64 15.16 24.08
CA ASP A 190 -0.19 15.35 24.02
C ASP A 190 0.55 14.23 23.28
N HIS A 191 0.24 14.07 22.00
CA HIS A 191 0.99 13.22 21.08
C HIS A 191 0.83 13.72 19.64
N MET A 192 1.69 13.29 18.72
CA MET A 192 1.58 13.73 17.33
C MET A 192 0.28 13.23 16.68
N SER A 193 -0.26 13.98 15.73
CA SER A 193 -1.48 13.63 14.97
C SER A 193 -1.33 12.38 14.10
N TRP A 194 -0.12 11.85 13.94
CA TRP A 194 0.20 10.61 13.23
C TRP A 194 0.54 9.45 14.18
N SER A 195 0.33 9.63 15.49
CA SER A 195 0.53 8.57 16.48
C SER A 195 -0.37 7.37 16.19
N ARG A 196 0.23 6.18 16.21
CA ARG A 196 -0.47 4.88 16.07
C ARG A 196 -1.31 4.51 17.28
N PHE A 197 -1.09 5.20 18.39
CA PHE A 197 -1.80 5.00 19.66
C PHE A 197 -2.87 6.07 19.90
N CYS A 198 -3.12 6.96 18.92
CA CYS A 198 -4.17 7.95 19.02
C CYS A 198 -5.55 7.25 19.12
N PRO A 199 -6.38 7.55 20.13
CA PRO A 199 -7.68 6.91 20.30
C PRO A 199 -8.62 7.19 19.13
N THR A 200 -8.60 8.40 18.56
CA THR A 200 -9.39 8.73 17.37
C THR A 200 -8.93 7.93 16.15
N PHE A 201 -7.62 7.71 15.98
CA PHE A 201 -7.08 6.88 14.90
C PHE A 201 -7.51 5.42 15.05
N LEU A 202 -7.38 4.85 16.25
CA LEU A 202 -7.78 3.48 16.54
C LEU A 202 -9.28 3.27 16.28
N ARG A 203 -10.14 4.18 16.73
CA ARG A 203 -11.58 4.16 16.43
C ARG A 203 -11.84 4.18 14.92
N LYS A 204 -11.18 5.07 14.16
CA LYS A 204 -11.31 5.12 12.69
C LYS A 204 -10.87 3.82 12.01
N CYS A 205 -9.84 3.14 12.53
CA CYS A 205 -9.42 1.83 12.04
C CYS A 205 -10.50 0.78 12.29
N LEU A 206 -11.09 0.74 13.49
CA LEU A 206 -12.20 -0.19 13.79
C LEU A 206 -13.40 0.06 12.88
N ASP A 207 -13.80 1.32 12.71
CA ASP A 207 -14.89 1.71 11.81
C ASP A 207 -14.62 1.28 10.34
N LEU A 208 -13.35 1.31 9.92
CA LEU A 208 -12.94 0.90 8.58
C LEU A 208 -12.94 -0.62 8.44
N ASP A 209 -12.44 -1.33 9.45
CA ASP A 209 -12.42 -2.80 9.50
C ASP A 209 -13.84 -3.39 9.48
N GLU A 210 -14.79 -2.74 10.15
CA GLU A 210 -16.21 -3.14 10.14
C GLU A 210 -16.85 -3.00 8.74
N ARG A 211 -16.55 -1.89 8.04
CA ARG A 211 -17.05 -1.65 6.67
C ARG A 211 -16.33 -2.47 5.61
N MET A 212 -15.11 -2.91 5.90
CA MET A 212 -14.23 -3.62 4.98
C MET A 212 -13.77 -4.93 5.61
N GLN A 213 -14.66 -5.93 5.63
CA GLN A 213 -14.38 -7.24 6.22
C GLN A 213 -13.05 -7.85 5.73
N GLU A 214 -12.69 -7.63 4.46
CA GLU A 214 -11.40 -8.05 3.91
C GLU A 214 -10.19 -7.52 4.70
N ASN A 215 -10.27 -6.37 5.35
CA ASN A 215 -9.16 -5.78 6.10
C ASN A 215 -8.77 -6.59 7.34
N SER A 216 -9.75 -7.30 7.92
CA SER A 216 -9.58 -8.18 9.09
C SER A 216 -9.15 -9.59 8.72
N MET A 217 -9.33 -10.02 7.47
CA MET A 217 -8.91 -11.35 7.03
C MET A 217 -7.38 -11.46 7.01
N PRO A 218 -6.77 -12.59 7.42
CA PRO A 218 -5.32 -12.78 7.35
C PRO A 218 -4.81 -12.94 5.91
N TYR A 219 -5.63 -13.55 5.04
CA TYR A 219 -5.33 -13.82 3.64
C TYR A 219 -6.10 -12.89 2.70
N PHE A 220 -5.68 -12.84 1.43
CA PHE A 220 -6.50 -12.25 0.37
C PHE A 220 -7.59 -13.24 -0.04
N PRO A 221 -8.85 -12.79 -0.18
CA PRO A 221 -9.92 -13.64 -0.71
C PRO A 221 -9.58 -14.14 -2.11
N THR A 222 -9.91 -15.41 -2.35
CA THR A 222 -9.80 -16.10 -3.64
C THR A 222 -11.14 -16.75 -3.97
N ASP A 223 -11.39 -17.02 -5.24
CA ASP A 223 -12.62 -17.69 -5.69
C ASP A 223 -12.65 -19.18 -5.30
N GLU A 224 -11.50 -19.76 -4.96
CA GLU A 224 -11.39 -21.11 -4.42
C GLU A 224 -11.92 -21.15 -2.98
N ALA A 225 -12.93 -22.00 -2.76
CA ALA A 225 -13.42 -22.31 -1.42
C ALA A 225 -12.30 -22.97 -0.60
N TRP A 226 -12.12 -22.52 0.63
CA TRP A 226 -11.18 -23.14 1.57
C TRP A 226 -11.78 -24.49 2.01
N THR A 227 -11.38 -25.57 1.33
CA THR A 227 -11.68 -26.96 1.74
C THR A 227 -10.47 -27.60 2.38
#